data_AF-A0A392M654-F1
#
_entry.id   AF-A0A392M654-F1
#
_cell.length_a   1.000
_cell.length_b   1.000
_cell.length_c   1.000
_cell.angle_alpha   90.00
_cell.angle_beta   90.00
_cell.angle_gamma   90.00
#
_symmetry.space_group_name_H-M   'P 1'
#
loop_
_entity.id
_entity.type
_entity.pdbx_description
1 polymer ?
#
loop_
_entity_poly.entity_id
_entity_poly.type
_entity_poly.pdbx_seq_one_letter_code
_entity_poly.pdbx_strand_id
1 'polypeptide(L)'
;MNPHWEKCPYFVYKMLFDLKKPSHPTRGVPTAINCLSTLLKEPVVRSSFVQADGVKLLVPLICPASTQQSIQLLYETCLCIWLLSYYEPAIEYLATSRTLPRLIDVVKSSTKEKVVRVVVLTLKNLMSKGTLGAQMVDLQLPQVVQSLKAQAWSDEDLLEALNSLEEGLKDNIKKLSSFDKYKQEVLLGNLD
;
A
#
# COMPACT_ATOMS: atom_id res chain seq x y z
N MET A 1 3.01 -38.81 5.10
CA MET A 1 2.09 -37.68 5.40
C MET A 1 2.72 -36.46 4.77
N ASN A 2 2.28 -36.09 3.57
CA ASN A 2 2.97 -35.06 2.78
C ASN A 2 2.75 -33.69 3.45
N PRO A 3 3.80 -32.94 3.79
CA PRO A 3 3.66 -31.80 4.67
C PRO A 3 2.86 -30.70 3.97
N HIS A 4 1.96 -30.06 4.73
CA HIS A 4 0.92 -29.16 4.24
C HIS A 4 1.47 -27.96 3.43
N TRP A 5 2.77 -27.66 3.53
CA TRP A 5 3.47 -26.60 2.82
C TRP A 5 3.70 -26.89 1.32
N GLU A 6 3.73 -28.14 0.86
CA GLU A 6 3.90 -28.45 -0.57
C GLU A 6 2.70 -28.03 -1.43
N LYS A 7 1.52 -27.89 -0.82
CA LYS A 7 0.30 -27.43 -1.49
C LYS A 7 0.21 -25.90 -1.59
N CYS A 8 0.93 -25.17 -0.75
CA CYS A 8 0.88 -23.72 -0.70
C CYS A 8 1.38 -23.06 -2.00
N PRO A 9 2.52 -23.47 -2.60
CA PRO A 9 2.96 -22.95 -3.89
C PRO A 9 1.92 -23.17 -4.98
N TYR A 10 1.39 -24.40 -5.11
CA TYR A 10 0.41 -24.74 -6.15
C TYR A 10 -0.85 -23.86 -6.08
N PHE A 11 -1.35 -23.61 -4.88
CA PHE A 11 -2.52 -22.77 -4.68
C PHE A 11 -2.26 -21.30 -5.06
N VAL A 12 -1.09 -20.76 -4.69
CA VAL A 12 -0.65 -19.42 -5.12
C VAL A 12 -0.54 -19.33 -6.63
N TYR A 13 0.07 -20.32 -7.29
CA TYR A 13 0.17 -20.36 -8.76
C TYR A 13 -1.20 -20.43 -9.42
N LYS A 14 -2.13 -21.21 -8.89
CA LYS A 14 -3.50 -21.30 -9.42
C LYS A 14 -4.22 -19.96 -9.31
N MET A 15 -4.05 -19.23 -8.21
CA MET A 15 -4.66 -17.91 -8.06
C MET A 15 -4.01 -16.85 -8.95
N LEU A 16 -2.70 -16.88 -9.11
CA LEU A 16 -2.00 -16.01 -10.05
C LEU A 16 -2.44 -16.28 -11.49
N PHE A 17 -2.70 -17.54 -11.82
CA PHE A 17 -3.28 -17.92 -13.10
C PHE A 17 -4.69 -17.32 -13.26
N ASP A 18 -5.56 -17.46 -12.26
CA ASP A 18 -6.91 -16.91 -12.33
C ASP A 18 -6.93 -15.36 -12.35
N LEU A 19 -5.95 -14.69 -11.73
CA LEU A 19 -5.75 -13.24 -11.87
C LEU A 19 -5.32 -12.82 -13.29
N LYS A 20 -4.49 -13.63 -13.95
CA LYS A 20 -4.04 -13.38 -15.34
C LYS A 20 -5.07 -13.76 -16.38
N LYS A 21 -5.83 -14.83 -16.13
CA LYS A 21 -6.86 -15.39 -17.02
C LYS A 21 -8.10 -15.72 -16.18
N PRO A 22 -8.95 -14.71 -15.92
CA PRO A 22 -10.14 -14.90 -15.11
C PRO A 22 -11.06 -15.96 -15.70
N SER A 23 -11.44 -16.94 -14.89
CA SER A 23 -12.42 -17.98 -15.26
C SER A 23 -13.80 -17.40 -15.57
N HIS A 24 -14.12 -16.23 -15.02
CA HIS A 24 -15.35 -15.49 -15.29
C HIS A 24 -15.03 -14.00 -15.54
N PRO A 25 -15.59 -13.36 -16.58
CA PRO A 25 -15.21 -12.01 -17.01
C PRO A 25 -15.38 -10.95 -15.93
N THR A 26 -16.37 -11.09 -15.05
CA THR A 26 -16.69 -10.07 -14.02
C THR A 26 -16.48 -10.52 -12.58
N ARG A 27 -16.25 -11.83 -12.35
CA ARG A 27 -16.21 -12.42 -10.98
C ARG A 27 -14.88 -13.08 -10.66
N GLY A 28 -14.11 -13.51 -11.67
CA GLY A 28 -12.84 -14.21 -11.45
C GLY A 28 -11.84 -13.39 -10.64
N VAL A 29 -11.65 -12.11 -11.02
CA VAL A 29 -10.73 -11.21 -10.30
C VAL A 29 -11.19 -10.95 -8.86
N PRO A 30 -12.45 -10.51 -8.59
CA PRO A 30 -12.95 -10.37 -7.21
C PRO A 30 -12.78 -11.64 -6.35
N THR A 31 -13.13 -12.81 -6.87
CA THR A 31 -12.99 -14.05 -6.11
C THR A 31 -11.52 -14.37 -5.81
N ALA A 32 -10.62 -14.22 -6.79
CA ALA A 32 -9.20 -14.45 -6.59
C ALA A 32 -8.59 -13.48 -5.55
N ILE A 33 -8.96 -12.20 -5.60
CA ILE A 33 -8.50 -11.19 -4.64
C ILE A 33 -9.05 -11.46 -3.23
N ASN A 34 -10.32 -11.84 -3.11
CA ASN A 34 -10.91 -12.23 -1.83
C ASN A 34 -10.14 -13.39 -1.19
N CYS A 35 -9.87 -14.46 -1.94
CA CYS A 35 -9.05 -15.57 -1.47
C CYS A 35 -7.64 -15.11 -1.08
N LEU A 36 -7.01 -14.26 -1.89
CA LEU A 36 -5.66 -13.76 -1.65
C LEU A 36 -5.55 -12.94 -0.35
N SER A 37 -6.57 -12.13 -0.06
CA SER A 37 -6.62 -11.34 1.17
C SER A 37 -6.63 -12.19 2.45
N THR A 38 -7.05 -13.45 2.33
CA THR A 38 -7.01 -14.43 3.43
C THR A 38 -5.65 -15.11 3.50
N LEU A 39 -5.12 -15.55 2.36
CA LEU A 39 -3.90 -16.37 2.31
C LEU A 39 -2.62 -15.57 2.57
N LEU A 40 -2.57 -14.30 2.16
CA LEU A 40 -1.40 -13.44 2.38
C LEU A 40 -1.13 -13.17 3.87
N LYS A 41 -2.00 -13.61 4.78
CA LYS A 41 -1.72 -13.65 6.22
C LYS A 41 -0.57 -14.61 6.54
N GLU A 42 -0.43 -15.69 5.77
CA GLU A 42 0.62 -16.67 5.93
C GLU A 42 1.96 -16.19 5.31
N PRO A 43 3.07 -16.15 6.06
CA PRO A 43 4.37 -15.69 5.56
C PRO A 43 4.87 -16.45 4.31
N VAL A 44 4.65 -17.76 4.26
CA VAL A 44 5.05 -18.63 3.13
C VAL A 44 4.32 -18.23 1.84
N VAL A 45 3.06 -17.84 1.96
CA VAL A 45 2.25 -17.37 0.83
C VAL A 45 2.78 -16.03 0.33
N ARG A 46 3.13 -15.08 1.23
CA ARG A 46 3.73 -13.80 0.83
C ARG A 46 5.01 -14.01 0.02
N SER A 47 5.91 -14.87 0.51
CA SER A 47 7.15 -15.19 -0.19
C SER A 47 6.89 -15.78 -1.58
N SER A 48 6.05 -16.82 -1.66
CA SER A 48 5.71 -17.47 -2.93
C SER A 48 5.03 -16.51 -3.92
N PHE A 49 4.15 -15.64 -3.42
CA PHE A 49 3.43 -14.67 -4.23
C PHE A 49 4.37 -13.62 -4.82
N VAL A 50 5.33 -13.10 -4.04
CA VAL A 50 6.33 -12.14 -4.52
C VAL A 50 7.27 -12.79 -5.53
N GLN A 51 7.76 -14.01 -5.26
CA GLN A 51 8.64 -14.75 -6.17
C GLN A 51 8.00 -15.02 -7.54
N ALA A 52 6.67 -15.18 -7.57
CA ALA A 52 5.91 -15.39 -8.79
C ALA A 52 5.43 -14.07 -9.44
N ASP A 53 6.05 -12.94 -9.07
CA ASP A 53 5.71 -11.57 -9.48
C ASP A 53 4.24 -11.18 -9.24
N GLY A 54 3.59 -11.75 -8.21
CA GLY A 54 2.17 -11.52 -7.97
C GLY A 54 1.82 -10.06 -7.69
N VAL A 55 2.73 -9.31 -7.07
CA VAL A 55 2.51 -7.91 -6.68
C VAL A 55 2.16 -7.05 -7.90
N LYS A 56 2.75 -7.32 -9.06
CA LYS A 56 2.49 -6.55 -10.30
C LYS A 56 1.05 -6.65 -10.79
N LEU A 57 0.34 -7.72 -10.41
CA LEU A 57 -1.07 -7.92 -10.78
C LEU A 57 -2.02 -7.12 -9.89
N LEU A 58 -1.58 -6.74 -8.68
CA LEU A 58 -2.41 -5.98 -7.73
C LEU A 58 -2.40 -4.47 -8.03
N VAL A 59 -1.25 -3.92 -8.44
CA VAL A 59 -1.08 -2.47 -8.63
C VAL A 59 -2.15 -1.86 -9.57
N PRO A 60 -2.49 -2.46 -10.72
CA PRO A 60 -3.51 -1.91 -11.61
C PRO A 60 -4.92 -1.89 -11.01
N LEU A 61 -5.21 -2.76 -10.04
CA LEU A 61 -6.51 -2.89 -9.36
C LEU A 61 -6.71 -1.82 -8.26
N ILE A 62 -5.65 -1.09 -7.90
CA ILE A 62 -5.73 0.06 -7.00
C ILE A 62 -6.21 1.26 -7.83
N CYS A 63 -7.52 1.45 -7.87
CA CYS A 63 -8.16 2.58 -8.52
C CYS A 63 -9.42 3.01 -7.73
N PRO A 64 -9.75 4.32 -7.70
CA PRO A 64 -10.99 4.81 -7.10
C PRO A 64 -12.22 4.04 -7.60
N ALA A 65 -13.13 3.74 -6.67
CA ALA A 65 -14.28 2.89 -6.91
C ALA A 65 -15.56 3.56 -6.40
N SER A 66 -16.65 3.44 -7.17
CA SER A 66 -17.94 4.08 -6.87
C SER A 66 -19.07 3.09 -6.60
N THR A 67 -19.00 1.86 -7.11
CA THR A 67 -20.03 0.83 -6.90
C THR A 67 -19.68 -0.04 -5.70
N GLN A 68 -20.67 -0.59 -4.99
CA GLN A 68 -20.41 -1.42 -3.81
C GLN A 68 -19.50 -2.63 -4.11
N GLN A 69 -19.67 -3.27 -5.28
CA GLN A 69 -18.83 -4.39 -5.71
C GLN A 69 -17.39 -3.96 -5.97
N SER A 70 -17.19 -2.82 -6.65
CA SER A 70 -15.84 -2.29 -6.91
C SER A 70 -15.16 -1.79 -5.64
N ILE A 71 -15.92 -1.25 -4.68
CA ILE A 71 -15.42 -0.86 -3.35
C ILE A 71 -14.93 -2.08 -2.56
N GLN A 72 -15.64 -3.20 -2.62
CA GLN A 72 -15.20 -4.42 -1.95
C GLN A 72 -13.91 -4.96 -2.56
N LEU A 73 -13.84 -5.04 -3.90
CA LEU A 73 -12.62 -5.43 -4.61
C LEU A 73 -11.45 -4.52 -4.27
N LEU A 74 -11.67 -3.19 -4.25
CA LEU A 74 -10.65 -2.20 -3.89
C LEU A 74 -10.16 -2.41 -2.46
N TYR A 75 -11.08 -2.57 -1.50
CA TYR A 75 -10.75 -2.83 -0.11
C TYR A 75 -9.86 -4.08 0.03
N GLU A 76 -10.25 -5.20 -0.58
CA GLU A 76 -9.49 -6.46 -0.50
C GLU A 76 -8.14 -6.38 -1.22
N THR A 77 -8.07 -5.63 -2.32
CA THR A 77 -6.81 -5.35 -3.02
C THR A 77 -5.88 -4.54 -2.11
N CYS A 78 -6.37 -3.46 -1.50
CA CYS A 78 -5.58 -2.65 -0.55
C CYS A 78 -5.20 -3.46 0.69
N LEU A 79 -6.04 -4.39 1.15
CA LEU A 79 -5.71 -5.31 2.24
C LEU A 79 -4.55 -6.24 1.85
N CYS A 80 -4.51 -6.74 0.61
CA CYS A 80 -3.37 -7.51 0.11
C CYS A 80 -2.08 -6.67 0.13
N ILE A 81 -2.15 -5.40 -0.31
CA ILE A 81 -0.99 -4.49 -0.27
C ILE A 81 -0.56 -4.20 1.16
N TRP A 82 -1.49 -3.99 2.08
CA TRP A 82 -1.20 -3.81 3.50
C TRP A 82 -0.45 -5.01 4.09
N LEU A 83 -0.93 -6.24 3.85
CA LEU A 83 -0.26 -7.46 4.29
C LEU A 83 1.15 -7.60 3.70
N LEU A 84 1.32 -7.23 2.42
CA LEU A 84 2.61 -7.25 1.74
C LEU A 84 3.56 -6.15 2.23
N SER A 85 3.04 -5.04 2.76
CA SER A 85 3.88 -3.96 3.31
C SER A 85 4.73 -4.38 4.52
N TYR A 86 4.45 -5.55 5.12
CA TYR A 86 5.25 -6.15 6.19
C TYR A 86 6.33 -7.13 5.68
N TYR A 87 6.51 -7.26 4.37
CA TYR A 87 7.46 -8.19 3.77
C TYR A 87 8.44 -7.46 2.84
N GLU A 88 9.70 -7.37 3.26
CA GLU A 88 10.72 -6.51 2.63
C GLU A 88 10.86 -6.69 1.10
N PRO A 89 10.90 -7.92 0.54
CA PRO A 89 10.96 -8.09 -0.92
C PRO A 89 9.74 -7.53 -1.66
N ALA A 90 8.56 -7.51 -1.03
CA ALA A 90 7.41 -6.83 -1.62
C ALA A 90 7.59 -5.31 -1.57
N ILE A 91 8.12 -4.77 -0.47
CA ILE A 91 8.36 -3.33 -0.29
C ILE A 91 9.29 -2.78 -1.37
N GLU A 92 10.36 -3.50 -1.71
CA GLU A 92 11.30 -3.12 -2.80
C GLU A 92 10.55 -2.92 -4.14
N TYR A 93 9.64 -3.83 -4.48
CA TYR A 93 8.80 -3.69 -5.66
C TYR A 93 7.80 -2.53 -5.51
N LEU A 94 7.14 -2.40 -4.36
CA LEU A 94 6.18 -1.33 -4.10
C LEU A 94 6.83 0.05 -4.26
N ALA A 95 8.07 0.23 -3.77
CA ALA A 95 8.84 1.47 -3.80
C ALA A 95 9.27 1.95 -5.19
N THR A 96 9.32 1.05 -6.17
CA THR A 96 9.69 1.36 -7.56
C THR A 96 8.47 1.34 -8.51
N SER A 97 7.30 0.97 -8.00
CA SER A 97 6.06 0.87 -8.77
C SER A 97 5.15 2.10 -8.64
N ARG A 98 4.03 2.10 -9.38
CA ARG A 98 2.96 3.12 -9.23
C ARG A 98 2.07 2.92 -8.00
N THR A 99 2.47 2.12 -7.01
CA THR A 99 1.61 1.81 -5.86
C THR A 99 1.33 3.03 -4.99
N LEU A 100 2.35 3.81 -4.60
CA LEU A 100 2.14 4.99 -3.76
C LEU A 100 1.18 6.01 -4.39
N PRO A 101 1.37 6.49 -5.63
CA PRO A 101 0.42 7.42 -6.26
C PRO A 101 -1.02 6.89 -6.26
N ARG A 102 -1.21 5.61 -6.59
CA ARG A 102 -2.53 4.98 -6.64
C ARG A 102 -3.20 4.90 -5.26
N LEU A 103 -2.45 4.56 -4.22
CA LEU A 103 -2.96 4.56 -2.85
C LEU A 103 -3.40 5.97 -2.43
N ILE A 104 -2.60 6.99 -2.77
CA ILE A 104 -2.90 8.40 -2.48
C ILE A 104 -4.18 8.85 -3.21
N ASP A 105 -4.34 8.49 -4.49
CA ASP A 105 -5.56 8.81 -5.25
C ASP A 105 -6.81 8.15 -4.67
N VAL A 106 -6.68 6.93 -4.13
CA VAL A 106 -7.77 6.23 -3.44
C VAL A 106 -8.20 6.98 -2.17
N VAL A 107 -7.27 7.40 -1.31
CA VAL A 107 -7.65 8.11 -0.07
C VAL A 107 -8.11 9.54 -0.32
N LYS A 108 -7.66 10.18 -1.41
CA LYS A 108 -8.19 11.50 -1.83
C LYS A 108 -9.68 11.46 -2.17
N SER A 109 -10.17 10.33 -2.70
CA SER A 109 -11.50 10.23 -3.31
C SER A 109 -12.50 9.38 -2.53
N SER A 110 -12.03 8.47 -1.68
CA SER A 110 -12.90 7.52 -0.98
C SER A 110 -13.52 8.12 0.28
N THR A 111 -14.83 7.97 0.41
CA THR A 111 -15.59 8.27 1.64
C THR A 111 -15.86 7.00 2.47
N LYS A 112 -15.32 5.85 2.05
CA LYS A 112 -15.55 4.57 2.71
C LYS A 112 -14.49 4.34 3.78
N GLU A 113 -14.87 4.52 5.05
CA GLU A 113 -13.98 4.43 6.21
C GLU A 113 -13.08 3.19 6.19
N LYS A 114 -13.63 2.00 5.89
CA LYS A 114 -12.84 0.76 5.77
C LYS A 114 -11.72 0.82 4.72
N VAL A 115 -11.95 1.50 3.60
CA VAL A 115 -10.97 1.67 2.51
C VAL A 115 -9.92 2.67 2.93
N VAL A 116 -10.34 3.81 3.50
CA VAL A 116 -9.43 4.83 3.99
C VAL A 116 -8.52 4.26 5.08
N ARG A 117 -9.07 3.54 6.06
CA ARG A 117 -8.31 2.88 7.13
C ARG A 117 -7.22 1.97 6.59
N VAL A 118 -7.55 1.02 5.72
CA VAL A 118 -6.54 0.06 5.24
C VAL A 118 -5.43 0.75 4.44
N VAL A 119 -5.77 1.78 3.66
CA VAL A 119 -4.75 2.53 2.90
C VAL A 119 -3.90 3.41 3.81
N VAL A 120 -4.48 4.11 4.78
CA VAL A 120 -3.73 4.93 5.75
C VAL A 120 -2.78 4.05 6.57
N LEU A 121 -3.22 2.87 7.03
CA LEU A 121 -2.36 1.90 7.71
C LEU A 121 -1.23 1.39 6.81
N THR A 122 -1.48 1.20 5.52
CA THR A 122 -0.46 0.83 4.54
C THR A 122 0.58 1.93 4.39
N LEU A 123 0.15 3.19 4.21
CA LEU A 123 1.04 4.34 4.09
C LEU A 123 1.86 4.53 5.38
N LYS A 124 1.24 4.37 6.55
CA LYS A 124 1.91 4.43 7.86
C LYS A 124 3.03 3.38 7.94
N ASN A 125 2.75 2.14 7.55
CA ASN A 125 3.74 1.07 7.62
C ASN A 125 4.89 1.24 6.60
N LEU A 126 4.60 1.78 5.42
CA LEU A 126 5.60 2.05 4.38
C LEU A 126 6.46 3.29 4.66
N MET A 127 6.01 4.20 5.53
CA MET A 127 6.66 5.49 5.74
C MET A 127 8.11 5.40 6.19
N SER A 128 8.44 4.44 7.05
CA SER A 128 9.78 4.25 7.61
C SER A 128 10.69 3.40 6.71
N LYS A 129 10.24 3.04 5.51
CA LYS A 129 10.92 2.09 4.63
C LYS A 129 11.65 2.79 3.50
N GLY A 130 12.98 2.74 3.54
CA GLY A 130 13.84 3.31 2.50
C GLY A 130 13.49 4.78 2.20
N THR A 131 13.29 5.11 0.92
CA THR A 131 12.94 6.46 0.46
C THR A 131 11.44 6.74 0.42
N LEU A 132 10.59 5.80 0.84
CA LEU A 132 9.13 5.91 0.68
C LEU A 132 8.55 7.12 1.43
N GLY A 133 9.07 7.46 2.62
CA GLY A 133 8.67 8.66 3.35
C GLY A 133 8.91 9.95 2.57
N ALA A 134 10.07 10.08 1.91
CA ALA A 134 10.37 11.22 1.05
C ALA A 134 9.45 11.25 -0.20
N GLN A 135 9.26 10.10 -0.85
CA GLN A 135 8.33 9.99 -1.99
C GLN A 135 6.90 10.39 -1.62
N MET A 136 6.43 10.05 -0.42
CA MET A 136 5.11 10.45 0.06
C MET A 136 4.99 11.97 0.23
N VAL A 137 6.05 12.64 0.69
CA VAL A 137 6.11 14.11 0.77
C VAL A 137 6.02 14.72 -0.63
N ASP A 138 6.81 14.21 -1.57
CA ASP A 138 6.82 14.68 -2.98
C ASP A 138 5.45 14.49 -3.65
N LEU A 139 4.74 13.42 -3.30
CA LEU A 139 3.38 13.13 -3.79
C LEU A 139 2.28 13.91 -3.06
N GLN A 140 2.62 14.90 -2.23
CA GLN A 140 1.70 15.77 -1.50
C GLN A 140 0.77 15.01 -0.53
N LEU A 141 1.23 13.89 0.03
CA LEU A 141 0.49 13.19 1.08
C LEU A 141 0.20 14.09 2.31
N PRO A 142 1.06 15.03 2.75
CA PRO A 142 0.75 15.90 3.89
C PRO A 142 -0.58 16.67 3.74
N GLN A 143 -0.85 17.24 2.57
CA GLN A 143 -2.07 17.98 2.27
C GLN A 143 -3.30 17.06 2.25
N VAL A 144 -3.11 15.82 1.78
CA VAL A 144 -4.17 14.80 1.78
C VAL A 144 -4.51 14.38 3.21
N VAL A 145 -3.51 14.16 4.07
CA VAL A 145 -3.74 13.80 5.48
C VAL A 145 -4.47 14.91 6.23
N GLN A 146 -4.11 16.18 6.00
CA GLN A 146 -4.85 17.31 6.56
C GLN A 146 -6.31 17.31 6.10
N SER A 147 -6.55 17.07 4.81
CA SER A 147 -7.90 17.00 4.24
C SER A 147 -8.72 15.83 4.81
N LEU A 148 -8.08 14.67 5.04
CA LEU A 148 -8.70 13.52 5.69
C LEU A 148 -9.04 13.82 7.15
N LYS A 149 -8.14 14.43 7.91
CA LYS A 149 -8.38 14.77 9.33
C LYS A 149 -9.49 15.80 9.53
N ALA A 150 -9.79 16.62 8.52
CA ALA A 150 -10.91 17.55 8.55
C ALA A 150 -12.28 16.86 8.38
N GLN A 151 -12.32 15.59 7.97
CA GLN A 151 -13.55 14.81 7.86
C GLN A 151 -13.93 14.18 9.20
N ALA A 152 -15.22 13.92 9.39
CA ALA A 152 -15.73 13.23 10.58
C ALA A 152 -15.58 11.70 10.41
N TRP A 153 -14.54 11.13 11.01
CA TRP A 153 -14.35 9.69 11.12
C TRP A 153 -14.75 9.20 12.51
N SER A 154 -15.30 7.98 12.58
CA SER A 154 -15.66 7.33 13.84
C SER A 154 -14.69 6.23 14.26
N ASP A 155 -13.89 5.71 13.33
CA ASP A 155 -12.93 4.63 13.58
C ASP A 155 -11.66 5.17 14.29
N GLU A 156 -11.48 4.75 15.54
CA GLU A 156 -10.36 5.19 16.40
C GLU A 156 -9.00 4.77 15.84
N ASP A 157 -8.88 3.57 15.27
CA ASP A 157 -7.64 3.08 14.65
C ASP A 157 -7.26 3.95 13.44
N LEU A 158 -8.24 4.39 12.65
CA LEU A 158 -8.01 5.33 11.55
C LEU A 158 -7.53 6.69 12.07
N LEU A 159 -8.17 7.24 13.11
CA LEU A 159 -7.78 8.52 13.68
C LEU A 159 -6.35 8.50 14.24
N GLU A 160 -5.99 7.44 14.97
CA GLU A 160 -4.63 7.24 15.47
C GLU A 160 -3.63 7.09 14.32
N ALA A 161 -3.98 6.30 13.29
CA ALA A 161 -3.12 6.13 12.13
C ALA A 161 -2.90 7.44 11.36
N LEU A 162 -3.92 8.28 11.21
CA LEU A 162 -3.79 9.61 10.60
C LEU A 162 -2.89 10.54 11.41
N ASN A 163 -2.98 10.53 12.74
CA ASN A 163 -2.11 11.32 13.61
C ASN A 163 -0.64 10.89 13.46
N SER A 164 -0.39 9.59 13.57
CA SER A 164 0.96 9.03 13.41
C SER A 164 1.54 9.29 12.02
N LEU A 165 0.71 9.20 10.98
CA LEU A 165 1.11 9.51 9.60
C LEU A 165 1.45 10.99 9.43
N GLU A 166 0.67 11.90 10.03
CA GLU A 166 0.95 13.34 9.99
C GLU A 166 2.29 13.68 10.66
N GLU A 167 2.55 13.12 11.84
CA GLU A 167 3.81 13.33 12.57
C GLU A 167 5.01 12.83 11.76
N GLY A 168 4.94 11.60 11.25
CA GLY A 168 6.01 11.05 10.44
C GLY A 168 6.26 11.82 9.14
N LEU A 169 5.22 12.40 8.52
CA LEU A 169 5.37 13.31 7.37
C LEU A 169 6.06 14.61 7.76
N LYS A 170 5.70 15.22 8.90
CA LYS A 170 6.37 16.44 9.41
C LYS A 170 7.86 16.18 9.64
N ASP A 171 8.22 15.02 10.16
CA ASP A 171 9.62 14.66 10.39
C ASP A 171 10.38 14.43 9.08
N ASN A 172 9.75 13.81 8.08
CA ASN A 172 10.34 13.69 6.75
C ASN A 172 10.56 15.06 6.08
N ILE A 173 9.59 15.99 6.18
CA ILE A 173 9.73 17.36 5.67
C ILE A 173 10.91 18.10 6.33
N LYS A 174 11.05 17.98 7.65
CA LYS A 174 12.18 18.57 8.38
C LYS A 174 13.52 17.99 7.91
N LYS A 175 13.60 16.67 7.71
CA LYS A 175 14.81 16.01 7.22
C LYS A 175 15.19 16.48 5.81
N LEU A 176 14.22 16.53 4.89
CA LEU A 176 14.43 16.99 3.52
C LEU A 176 14.87 18.45 3.47
N SER A 177 14.18 19.35 4.18
CA SER A 177 14.57 20.77 4.23
C SER A 177 15.94 21.02 4.86
N SER A 178 16.32 20.23 5.88
CA SER A 178 17.65 20.32 6.49
C SER A 178 18.74 19.85 5.51
N PHE A 179 18.47 18.77 4.77
CA PHE A 179 19.36 18.27 3.74
C PHE A 179 19.54 19.29 2.59
N ASP A 180 18.44 19.92 2.16
CA ASP A 180 18.50 20.96 1.12
C ASP A 180 19.31 22.17 1.56
N LYS A 181 19.18 22.61 2.81
CA LYS A 181 20.00 23.71 3.37
C LYS A 181 21.49 23.34 3.38
N TYR A 182 21.84 22.18 3.91
CA TYR A 182 23.23 21.70 3.94
C TYR A 182 23.82 21.61 2.53
N LYS A 183 23.06 21.07 1.56
CA LYS A 183 23.48 21.02 0.17
C LYS A 183 23.76 22.41 -0.40
N GLN A 184 22.95 23.42 -0.08
CA GLN A 184 23.18 24.80 -0.51
C GLN A 184 24.45 25.40 0.11
N GLU A 185 24.68 25.18 1.42
CA GLU A 185 25.89 25.67 2.11
C GLU A 185 27.18 25.08 1.52
N VAL A 186 27.17 23.77 1.24
CA VAL A 186 28.28 23.06 0.57
C VAL A 186 28.56 23.67 -0.82
N LEU A 187 27.50 23.91 -1.61
CA LEU A 187 27.63 24.48 -2.96
C LEU A 187 28.13 25.93 -2.95
N LEU A 188 27.79 26.69 -1.91
CA LEU A 188 28.22 28.08 -1.74
C LEU A 188 29.62 28.19 -1.12
N GLY A 189 30.23 27.08 -0.70
CA GLY A 189 31.55 27.08 -0.07
C GLY A 189 31.57 27.66 1.34
N ASN A 190 30.40 27.74 1.99
CA ASN A 190 30.22 28.34 3.32
C ASN A 190 30.22 27.30 4.44
N LEU A 191 30.97 26.20 4.26
CA LEU A 191 31.23 25.26 5.34
C LEU A 191 32.34 25.85 6.21
N ASP A 192 31.99 26.44 7.35
CA ASP A 192 32.95 26.78 8.39
C ASP A 192 33.60 25.52 8.99
#